data_AF-A0A3N5QDR2-F1
#
_entry.id   AF-A0A3N5QDR2-F1
#
_cell.length_a   1.000
_cell.length_b   1.000
_cell.length_c   1.000
_cell.angle_alpha   90.00
_cell.angle_beta   90.00
_cell.angle_gamma   90.00
#
_symmetry.space_group_name_H-M   'P 1'
#
loop_
_entity.id
_entity.type
_entity.pdbx_description
1 polymer ?
#
loop_
_entity_poly.entity_id
_entity_poly.type
_entity_poly.pdbx_seq_one_letter_code
_entity_poly.pdbx_strand_id
1 'polypeptide(L)'
;MAARIRPAVDQVTVRAGESFNLEMDVRNEAETVWLKEMRRDRGAVRLGAHLLDESGRMLEYDYGRADLSGDLTWGAREKIKIQLPAPSCPGLFAVVLDMVSEGVCWFADRGSTPARVRLDVI
;
A
#
# COMPACT_ATOMS: atom_id res chain seq x y z
N MET A 1 -4.33 5.20 14.49
CA MET A 1 -4.02 4.73 13.12
C MET A 1 -4.80 3.45 12.91
N ALA A 2 -5.74 3.44 11.98
CA ALA A 2 -6.58 2.29 11.68
C ALA A 2 -7.15 2.49 10.28
N ALA A 3 -6.88 1.56 9.37
CA ALA A 3 -7.28 1.64 7.98
C ALA A 3 -8.03 0.36 7.59
N ARG A 4 -9.02 0.52 6.73
CA ARG A 4 -9.53 -0.57 5.91
C ARG A 4 -9.05 -0.37 4.49
N ILE A 5 -8.33 -1.35 3.95
CA ILE A 5 -7.81 -1.36 2.59
C ILE A 5 -8.49 -2.50 1.83
N ARG A 6 -9.05 -2.19 0.66
CA ARG A 6 -9.71 -3.18 -0.20
C ARG A 6 -9.12 -3.09 -1.62
N PRO A 7 -8.26 -4.03 -2.00
CA PRO A 7 -7.84 -4.17 -3.38
C PRO A 7 -9.02 -4.43 -4.31
N ALA A 8 -8.97 -3.87 -5.52
CA ALA A 8 -9.92 -4.18 -6.58
C ALA A 8 -9.73 -5.62 -7.10
N VAL A 9 -8.55 -6.21 -6.91
CA VAL A 9 -8.20 -7.57 -7.31
C VAL A 9 -7.39 -8.26 -6.21
N ASP A 10 -7.57 -9.57 -6.06
CA ASP A 10 -6.79 -10.40 -5.14
C ASP A 10 -5.50 -10.94 -5.79
N GLN A 11 -5.41 -10.89 -7.13
CA GLN A 11 -4.25 -11.32 -7.90
C GLN A 11 -4.09 -10.49 -9.18
N VAL A 12 -2.84 -10.33 -9.61
CA VAL A 12 -2.48 -9.76 -10.91
C VAL A 12 -1.35 -10.59 -11.53
N THR A 13 -1.37 -10.71 -12.86
CA THR A 13 -0.29 -11.30 -13.64
C THR A 13 0.37 -10.23 -14.51
N VAL A 14 1.69 -10.15 -14.49
CA VAL A 14 2.47 -9.08 -15.14
C VAL A 14 3.72 -9.68 -15.76
N ARG A 15 4.20 -9.12 -16.89
CA ARG A 15 5.48 -9.56 -17.45
C ARG A 15 6.65 -9.09 -16.60
N ALA A 16 7.69 -9.91 -16.53
CA ALA A 16 8.92 -9.56 -15.83
C ALA A 16 9.48 -8.20 -16.28
N GLY A 17 9.80 -7.34 -15.31
CA GLY A 17 10.37 -6.00 -15.52
C GLY A 17 9.40 -4.93 -16.04
N GLU A 18 8.13 -5.24 -16.30
CA GLU A 18 7.12 -4.23 -16.65
C GLU A 18 6.58 -3.52 -15.41
N SER A 19 5.93 -2.36 -15.57
CA SER A 19 5.19 -1.72 -14.47
C SER A 19 3.71 -2.07 -14.53
N PHE A 20 3.09 -2.21 -13.37
CA PHE A 20 1.67 -2.49 -13.24
C PHE A 20 1.01 -1.54 -12.24
N ASN A 21 -0.31 -1.44 -12.31
CA ASN A 21 -1.10 -0.65 -11.38
C ASN A 21 -1.97 -1.56 -10.52
N LEU A 22 -2.10 -1.21 -9.25
CA LEU A 22 -3.11 -1.76 -8.37
C LEU A 22 -4.05 -0.65 -7.91
N GLU A 23 -5.36 -0.92 -7.91
CA GLU A 23 -6.39 0.01 -7.44
C GLU A 23 -6.98 -0.43 -6.11
N MET A 24 -7.06 0.47 -5.14
CA MET A 24 -7.52 0.23 -3.78
C MET A 24 -8.67 1.16 -3.43
N ASP A 25 -9.70 0.67 -2.73
CA ASP A 25 -10.57 1.52 -1.90
C ASP A 25 -10.00 1.52 -0.48
N VAL A 26 -9.58 2.69 0.01
CA VAL A 26 -9.08 2.87 1.37
C VAL A 26 -10.08 3.68 2.19
N ARG A 27 -10.24 3.33 3.46
CA ARG A 27 -11.10 4.06 4.39
C ARG A 27 -10.35 4.34 5.69
N ASN A 28 -10.46 5.58 6.15
CA ASN A 28 -9.99 5.96 7.48
C ASN A 28 -10.94 5.42 8.56
N GLU A 29 -10.46 4.49 9.36
CA GLU A 29 -11.20 3.93 10.51
C GLU A 29 -10.65 4.44 11.86
N ALA A 30 -9.73 5.39 11.83
CA ALA A 30 -9.26 6.10 13.02
C ALA A 30 -10.08 7.38 13.28
N GLU A 31 -10.16 7.78 14.54
CA GLU A 31 -10.78 9.05 14.96
C GLU A 31 -9.95 10.29 14.60
N THR A 32 -8.72 10.09 14.10
CA THR A 32 -7.79 11.14 13.67
C THR A 32 -7.86 11.37 12.17
N VAL A 33 -7.67 12.61 11.73
CA VAL A 33 -7.53 12.96 10.30
C VAL A 33 -6.22 12.39 9.74
N TRP A 34 -6.30 11.75 8.58
CA TRP A 34 -5.13 11.42 7.77
C TRP A 34 -4.78 12.63 6.93
N LEU A 35 -3.56 13.14 7.12
CA LEU A 35 -3.09 14.33 6.41
C LEU A 35 -2.54 13.91 5.06
N LYS A 36 -2.92 14.60 3.99
CA LYS A 36 -2.28 14.44 2.67
C LYS A 36 -0.84 14.92 2.70
N GLU A 37 -0.61 16.05 3.35
CA GLU A 37 0.68 16.74 3.32
C GLU A 37 1.37 16.67 4.68
N MET A 38 2.70 16.70 4.62
CA MET A 38 3.54 16.72 5.81
C MET A 38 3.25 18.00 6.61
N ARG A 39 3.28 17.88 7.94
CA ARG A 39 3.33 19.04 8.84
C ARG A 39 4.60 18.94 9.64
N ARG A 40 5.47 19.97 9.52
CA ARG A 40 6.81 19.97 10.14
C ARG A 40 7.60 18.70 9.76
N ASP A 41 7.66 18.44 8.46
CA ASP A 41 8.44 17.36 7.81
C ASP A 41 8.03 15.92 8.13
N ARG A 42 6.86 15.69 8.72
CA ARG A 42 6.34 14.34 8.97
C ARG A 42 4.82 14.27 8.96
N GLY A 43 4.29 13.05 8.98
CA GLY A 43 2.89 12.76 9.28
C GLY A 43 1.93 12.75 8.09
N ALA A 44 2.41 13.02 6.87
CA ALA A 44 1.63 12.72 5.67
C ALA A 44 1.28 11.24 5.65
N VAL A 45 0.03 10.93 5.33
CA VAL A 45 -0.44 9.56 5.17
C VAL A 45 -0.40 9.20 3.70
N ARG A 46 0.21 8.05 3.41
CA ARG A 46 0.33 7.49 2.06
C ARG A 46 -0.07 6.02 2.07
N LEU A 47 -0.44 5.51 0.90
CA LEU A 47 -0.51 4.07 0.69
C LEU A 47 0.90 3.59 0.34
N GLY A 48 1.43 2.63 1.10
CA GLY A 48 2.70 1.99 0.82
C GLY A 48 2.53 0.54 0.38
N ALA A 49 3.58 0.02 -0.24
CA ALA A 49 3.67 -1.37 -0.65
C ALA A 49 4.97 -2.01 -0.15
N HIS A 50 4.87 -3.29 0.20
CA HIS A 50 5.99 -4.17 0.47
C HIS A 50 5.95 -5.34 -0.52
N LEU A 51 7.11 -5.79 -0.99
CA LEU A 51 7.23 -6.97 -1.84
C LEU A 51 7.77 -8.16 -1.02
N LEU A 52 7.05 -9.27 -1.10
CA LEU A 52 7.43 -10.55 -0.49
C LEU A 52 7.62 -11.60 -1.59
N ASP A 53 8.55 -12.53 -1.37
CA ASP A 53 8.64 -13.75 -2.19
C ASP A 53 7.50 -14.74 -1.88
N GLU A 54 7.44 -15.83 -2.64
CA GLU A 54 6.44 -16.90 -2.48
C GLU A 54 6.39 -17.45 -1.04
N SER A 55 7.54 -17.55 -0.37
CA SER A 55 7.63 -18.06 1.01
C SER A 55 7.11 -17.06 2.05
N GLY A 56 6.82 -15.83 1.64
CA GLY A 56 6.41 -14.74 2.51
C GLY A 56 7.59 -13.98 3.13
N ARG A 57 8.82 -14.23 2.69
CA ARG A 57 9.98 -13.45 3.12
C ARG A 57 9.96 -12.09 2.42
N MET A 58 10.18 -11.04 3.20
CA MET A 58 10.32 -9.68 2.71
C MET A 58 11.50 -9.59 1.74
N LEU A 59 11.24 -9.20 0.50
CA LEU A 59 12.26 -8.87 -0.49
C LEU A 59 12.56 -7.38 -0.49
N GLU A 60 11.51 -6.56 -0.47
CA GLU A 60 11.64 -5.11 -0.50
C GLU A 60 10.61 -4.46 0.42
N TYR A 61 11.10 -3.81 1.48
CA TYR A 61 10.26 -3.19 2.50
C TYR A 61 9.68 -1.84 2.05
N ASP A 62 10.28 -1.16 1.09
CA ASP A 62 9.77 0.13 0.60
C ASP A 62 9.55 0.08 -0.90
N TYR A 63 8.63 -0.81 -1.31
CA TYR A 63 8.46 -1.18 -2.71
C TYR A 63 7.74 -0.11 -3.54
N GLY A 64 6.92 0.71 -2.88
CA GLY A 64 6.23 1.79 -3.57
C GLY A 64 5.38 2.65 -2.65
N ARG A 65 4.94 3.79 -3.20
CA ARG A 65 4.07 4.76 -2.55
C ARG A 65 3.01 5.27 -3.52
N ALA A 66 1.84 5.60 -2.98
CA ALA A 66 0.84 6.43 -3.65
C ALA A 66 0.30 7.48 -2.67
N ASP A 67 0.10 8.68 -3.19
CA ASP A 67 -0.41 9.83 -2.45
C ASP A 67 -1.93 9.77 -2.30
N LEU A 68 -2.42 10.35 -1.20
CA LEU A 68 -3.81 10.76 -1.08
C LEU A 68 -4.05 12.00 -1.96
N SER A 69 -5.26 12.13 -2.52
CA SER A 69 -5.66 13.34 -3.22
C SER A 69 -6.05 14.48 -2.25
N GLY A 70 -6.43 14.14 -1.02
CA GLY A 70 -6.86 15.07 0.03
C GLY A 70 -6.76 14.47 1.43
N ASP A 71 -6.97 15.32 2.45
CA ASP A 71 -7.07 14.87 3.83
C ASP A 71 -8.30 13.96 3.99
N LEU A 72 -8.15 12.84 4.70
CA LEU A 72 -9.25 11.91 4.99
C LEU A 72 -9.64 11.98 6.46
N THR A 73 -10.84 12.50 6.73
CA THR A 73 -11.45 12.49 8.06
C THR A 73 -11.96 11.09 8.43
N TRP A 74 -12.36 10.91 9.69
CA TRP A 74 -12.91 9.65 10.17
C TRP A 74 -14.08 9.17 9.30
N GLY A 75 -14.01 7.91 8.86
CA GLY A 75 -15.03 7.26 8.03
C GLY A 75 -14.96 7.61 6.55
N ALA A 76 -14.20 8.64 6.15
CA ALA A 76 -13.98 9.02 4.75
C ALA A 76 -13.18 7.94 4.02
N ARG A 77 -13.37 7.89 2.69
CA ARG A 77 -12.74 6.91 1.82
C ARG A 77 -12.25 7.54 0.52
N GLU A 78 -11.26 6.91 -0.07
CA GLU A 78 -10.66 7.31 -1.33
C GLU A 78 -10.32 6.08 -2.18
N LYS A 79 -10.42 6.23 -3.50
CA LYS A 79 -9.85 5.26 -4.45
C LYS A 79 -8.44 5.70 -4.80
N ILE A 80 -7.46 4.85 -4.51
CA ILE A 80 -6.05 5.11 -4.76
C ILE A 80 -5.55 4.13 -5.81
N LYS A 81 -4.75 4.63 -6.75
CA LYS A 81 -4.00 3.81 -7.70
C LYS A 81 -2.51 3.90 -7.36
N ILE A 82 -1.86 2.76 -7.14
CA ILE A 82 -0.42 2.65 -6.94
C ILE A 82 0.22 1.97 -8.14
N GLN A 83 1.26 2.59 -8.70
CA GLN A 83 2.07 2.02 -9.77
C GLN A 83 3.31 1.38 -9.17
N LEU A 84 3.58 0.12 -9.53
CA LEU A 84 4.69 -0.67 -9.01
C LEU A 84 5.48 -1.29 -10.16
N PRO A 85 6.81 -1.38 -10.07
CA PRO A 85 7.59 -2.20 -11.00
C PRO A 85 7.30 -3.67 -10.73
N ALA A 86 7.32 -4.55 -11.71
CA ALA A 86 7.33 -6.00 -11.51
C ALA A 86 8.78 -6.48 -11.32
N PRO A 87 9.01 -7.54 -10.51
CA PRO A 87 10.30 -8.22 -10.47
C PRO A 87 10.81 -8.58 -11.87
N SER A 88 12.13 -8.57 -12.05
CA SER A 88 12.78 -8.90 -13.33
C SER A 88 12.88 -10.40 -13.61
N CYS A 89 12.61 -11.24 -12.60
CA CYS A 89 12.54 -12.69 -12.72
C CYS A 89 11.08 -13.16 -12.64
N PRO A 90 10.67 -14.09 -13.52
CA PRO A 90 9.38 -14.77 -13.38
C PRO A 90 9.28 -15.52 -12.05
N GLY A 91 8.08 -15.60 -11.51
CA GLY A 91 7.81 -16.27 -10.24
C GLY A 91 6.58 -15.72 -9.52
N LEU A 92 6.25 -16.36 -8.40
CA LEU A 92 5.16 -15.96 -7.54
C LEU A 92 5.66 -15.06 -6.40
N PHE A 93 4.93 -13.97 -6.19
CA PHE A 93 5.22 -12.96 -5.19
C PHE A 93 3.93 -12.53 -4.50
N ALA A 94 4.08 -11.71 -3.47
CA ALA A 94 2.96 -10.99 -2.90
C ALA A 94 3.31 -9.52 -2.66
N VAL A 95 2.36 -8.66 -2.99
CA VAL A 95 2.42 -7.26 -2.62
C VAL A 95 1.54 -7.07 -1.38
N VAL A 96 2.14 -6.61 -0.29
CA VAL A 96 1.43 -6.24 0.94
C VAL A 96 1.24 -4.74 0.96
N LEU A 97 -0.01 -4.30 1.10
CA LEU A 97 -0.47 -2.92 1.01
C LEU A 97 -0.81 -2.44 2.41
N ASP A 98 -0.12 -1.41 2.89
CA ASP A 98 -0.37 -0.82 4.20
C ASP A 98 -0.39 0.71 4.11
N MET A 99 -1.18 1.35 4.96
CA MET A 99 -1.09 2.80 5.13
C MET A 99 0.14 3.12 5.97
N VAL A 100 0.82 4.21 5.62
CA VAL A 100 1.98 4.71 6.38
C VAL A 100 1.75 6.15 6.78
N SER A 101 2.07 6.49 8.02
CA SER A 101 2.26 7.89 8.42
C SER A 101 3.75 8.18 8.33
N GLU A 102 4.12 8.91 7.29
CA GLU A 102 5.51 9.12 6.88
C GLU A 102 6.34 9.76 8.01
N GLY A 103 7.52 9.20 8.25
CA GLY A 103 8.39 9.60 9.36
C GLY A 103 7.85 9.28 10.76
N VAL A 104 6.75 8.49 10.86
CA VAL A 104 6.14 8.09 12.13
C VAL A 104 6.12 6.58 12.28
N CYS A 105 5.27 5.88 11.52
CA CYS A 105 5.20 4.41 11.49
C CYS A 105 4.25 3.92 10.39
N TRP A 106 4.32 2.63 10.12
CA TRP A 106 3.30 1.91 9.37
C TRP A 106 2.06 1.72 10.23
N PHE A 107 0.90 1.54 9.60
CA PHE A 107 -0.34 1.35 10.33
C PHE A 107 -0.41 -0.07 10.91
N ALA A 108 0.21 -1.05 10.25
CA ALA A 108 0.37 -2.42 10.75
C ALA A 108 1.17 -2.46 12.07
N ASP A 109 2.17 -1.58 12.25
CA ASP A 109 2.90 -1.43 13.53
C ASP A 109 1.98 -1.03 14.69
N ARG A 110 0.79 -0.50 14.37
CA ARG A 110 -0.25 -0.07 15.32
C ARG A 110 -1.48 -0.98 15.30
N GLY A 111 -1.39 -2.17 14.70
CA GLY A 111 -2.44 -3.19 14.69
C GLY A 111 -3.48 -3.06 13.58
N SER A 112 -3.30 -2.13 12.62
CA SER A 112 -4.13 -2.10 11.41
C SER A 112 -3.84 -3.31 10.54
N THR A 113 -4.85 -3.89 9.91
CA THR A 113 -4.64 -5.03 9.01
C THR A 113 -4.26 -4.56 7.61
N PRO A 114 -3.06 -4.90 7.09
CA PRO A 114 -2.70 -4.61 5.71
C PRO A 114 -3.48 -5.51 4.75
N ALA A 115 -3.61 -5.08 3.50
CA ALA A 115 -4.14 -5.91 2.43
C ALA A 115 -3.02 -6.67 1.70
N ARG A 116 -3.37 -7.73 0.98
CA ARG A 116 -2.40 -8.53 0.21
C ARG A 116 -2.96 -8.83 -1.17
N VAL A 117 -2.12 -8.66 -2.19
CA VAL A 117 -2.41 -9.04 -3.58
C VAL A 117 -1.34 -10.03 -4.03
N ARG A 118 -1.76 -11.14 -4.65
CA ARG A 118 -0.82 -12.08 -5.28
C ARG A 118 -0.30 -11.48 -6.59
N LEU A 119 1.01 -11.53 -6.78
CA LEU A 119 1.65 -11.08 -8.01
C LEU A 119 2.28 -12.29 -8.69
N ASP A 120 1.82 -12.60 -9.88
CA ASP A 120 2.37 -13.63 -10.74
C ASP A 120 3.17 -12.97 -11.86
N VAL A 121 4.47 -13.22 -11.88
CA VAL A 121 5.38 -12.62 -12.85
C VAL A 121 5.72 -13.66 -13.91
N ILE A 122 5.45 -13.34 -15.18
CA ILE A 122 5.62 -14.23 -16.33
C ILE A 122 6.65 -13.73 -17.35
#